data_AF-A0AAD6NIC9-F1
#
_entry.id   AF-A0AAD6NIC9-F1
#
_cell.length_a   1.000
_cell.length_b   1.000
_cell.length_c   1.000
_cell.angle_alpha   90.00
_cell.angle_beta   90.00
_cell.angle_gamma   90.00
#
_symmetry.space_group_name_H-M   'P 1'
#
loop_
_entity.id
_entity.type
_entity.pdbx_description
1 polymer ?
#
loop_
_entity_poly.entity_id
_entity_poly.type
_entity_poly.pdbx_seq_one_letter_code
_entity_poly.pdbx_strand_id
1 'polypeptide(L)'
;MEQQWFFILEQAHSDAFLLGMKSLAEFEQNPTLQHALEICLATVDSEASDFDTNLCEYSFWIHSKSMKAAIQLLSDEAIMVTWGLYCSKDDVVDIIIRKATDPSPNTTKAASHETSVRVKSVRLSGRKLPEITLQPPIDMNPMSVDLVTGEPVNELAEAEQIRLRLVSGELYSFSREYVLGWINAEISNGKSLTDITLHHTDVDGQELNFHLSESVWVTQLLRGASREQFLVIWETHQKLDRLREERLRELMKKPGFQDTVKVFIYGLHKFGSNKPSQMRLEGTLNEFCLGRPYFDEDTVKEILDLPYHSRTVGKELQIIKAKKADEAVDHEICASHDLAPLFEKAFGLSWQMIKSEAAIAKTAKKTKLPPTQIENARPGVGFAATVKGTLSKVGKRRARAPLDNDGL
;
A
#
# COMPACT_ATOMS: atom_id res chain seq x y z
N MET A 1 11.02 17.91 25.63
CA MET A 1 12.42 18.00 25.18
C MET A 1 12.38 18.62 23.80
N GLU A 2 13.18 19.65 23.57
CA GLU A 2 13.26 20.32 22.27
C GLU A 2 14.07 19.45 21.30
N GLN A 3 13.50 19.16 20.13
CA GLN A 3 14.13 18.29 19.15
C GLN A 3 15.32 18.99 18.49
N GLN A 4 16.45 18.29 18.39
CA GLN A 4 17.69 18.80 17.79
C GLN A 4 17.82 18.39 16.33
N TRP A 5 18.22 19.34 15.49
CA TRP A 5 18.44 19.15 14.06
C TRP A 5 19.92 19.35 13.74
N PHE A 6 20.54 18.32 13.17
CA PHE A 6 21.91 18.35 12.67
C PHE A 6 21.88 18.52 11.15
N PHE A 7 22.71 19.42 10.65
CA PHE A 7 22.89 19.66 9.22
C PHE A 7 24.30 19.25 8.87
N ILE A 8 24.44 18.25 8.01
CA ILE A 8 25.70 17.56 7.76
C ILE A 8 26.05 17.73 6.29
N LEU A 9 27.09 18.49 5.97
CA LEU A 9 27.62 18.55 4.61
C LEU A 9 28.79 17.58 4.46
N GLU A 10 28.60 16.56 3.63
CA GLU A 10 29.57 15.51 3.35
C GLU A 10 30.03 15.55 1.88
N GLN A 11 31.29 15.18 1.65
CA GLN A 11 31.83 14.97 0.31
C GLN A 11 32.31 13.53 0.16
N ALA A 12 32.01 12.86 -0.95
CA ALA A 12 32.38 11.45 -1.15
C ALA A 12 33.89 11.15 -1.08
N HIS A 13 34.72 12.15 -1.36
CA HIS A 13 36.18 12.05 -1.47
C HIS A 13 36.92 12.60 -0.24
N SER A 14 36.19 13.10 0.77
CA SER A 14 36.77 13.66 2.00
C SER A 14 36.29 12.87 3.22
N ASP A 15 37.18 12.71 4.20
CA ASP A 15 36.84 12.13 5.50
C ASP A 15 36.42 13.23 6.51
N ALA A 16 36.36 14.49 6.06
CA ALA A 16 35.85 15.63 6.82
C ALA A 16 34.44 16.01 6.35
N PHE A 17 33.60 16.43 7.29
CA PHE A 17 32.25 16.93 7.05
C PHE A 17 32.02 18.22 7.84
N LEU A 18 31.12 19.06 7.37
CA LEU A 18 30.67 20.24 8.12
C LEU A 18 29.41 19.88 8.89
N LEU A 19 29.30 20.41 10.12
CA LEU A 19 28.19 20.14 11.01
C LEU A 19 27.61 21.44 11.52
N GLY A 20 26.41 21.77 11.06
CA GLY A 20 25.57 22.80 11.65
C GLY A 20 24.54 22.19 12.61
N MET A 21 24.13 22.97 13.61
CA MET A 21 23.15 22.55 14.61
C MET A 21 22.11 23.64 14.84
N LYS A 22 20.82 23.26 14.85
CA LYS A 22 19.69 24.11 15.22
C LYS A 22 18.65 23.34 16.03
N SER A 23 17.83 24.07 16.77
CA SER A 23 16.59 23.54 17.33
C SER A 23 15.47 23.51 16.28
N LEU A 24 14.45 22.68 16.48
CA LEU A 24 13.24 22.67 15.64
C LEU A 24 12.60 24.07 15.57
N ALA A 25 12.48 24.77 16.70
CA ALA A 25 11.83 26.08 16.77
C ALA A 25 12.59 27.18 16.00
N GLU A 26 13.92 27.05 15.87
CA GLU A 26 14.73 27.93 15.05
C GLU A 26 14.61 27.61 13.56
N PHE A 27 14.56 26.32 13.20
CA PHE A 27 14.53 25.90 11.80
C PHE A 27 13.13 26.00 11.17
N GLU A 28 12.05 25.77 11.95
CA GLU A 28 10.66 25.91 11.49
C GLU A 28 10.30 27.31 10.98
N GLN A 29 11.09 28.33 11.33
CA GLN A 29 10.88 29.70 10.85
C GLN A 29 11.23 29.84 9.35
N ASN A 30 12.11 28.99 8.82
CA ASN A 30 12.52 28.99 7.41
C ASN A 30 13.00 27.59 6.97
N PRO A 31 12.11 26.59 6.86
CA PRO A 31 12.49 25.21 6.55
C PRO A 31 12.70 25.03 5.04
N THR A 32 13.79 25.59 4.52
CA THR A 32 14.17 25.48 3.10
C THR A 32 15.48 24.73 2.95
N LEU A 33 15.67 24.08 1.80
CA LEU A 33 16.92 23.41 1.44
C LEU A 33 18.07 24.41 1.35
N GLN A 34 17.78 25.64 0.88
CA GLN A 34 18.71 26.75 0.89
C GLN A 34 19.20 27.06 2.30
N HIS A 35 18.26 27.22 3.24
CA HIS A 35 18.61 27.51 4.62
C HIS A 35 19.40 26.36 5.29
N ALA A 36 19.04 25.11 4.98
CA ALA A 36 19.79 23.94 5.44
C ALA A 36 21.26 23.96 4.96
N LEU A 37 21.51 24.33 3.70
CA LEU A 37 22.85 24.48 3.15
C LEU A 37 23.62 25.64 3.81
N GLU A 38 22.96 26.78 4.00
CA GLU A 38 23.54 27.95 4.67
C GLU A 38 23.97 27.64 6.11
N ILE A 39 23.17 26.87 6.85
CA ILE A 39 23.50 26.44 8.22
C ILE A 39 24.82 25.66 8.25
N CYS A 40 25.09 24.78 7.27
CA CYS A 40 26.36 24.07 7.16
C CYS A 40 27.51 25.01 6.77
N LEU A 41 27.31 25.86 5.77
CA LEU A 41 28.37 26.73 5.23
C LEU A 41 28.78 27.84 6.20
N ALA A 42 27.86 28.30 7.07
CA ALA A 42 28.16 29.27 8.12
C ALA A 42 29.16 28.77 9.19
N THR A 43 29.47 27.47 9.20
CA THR A 43 30.47 26.88 10.10
C THR A 43 31.91 26.93 9.58
N VAL A 44 32.10 27.38 8.32
CA VAL A 44 33.41 27.53 7.68
C VAL A 44 33.89 28.97 7.85
N ASP A 45 35.09 29.17 8.38
CA ASP A 45 35.72 30.49 8.41
C ASP A 45 35.94 30.99 6.96
N SER A 46 35.52 32.24 6.74
CA SER A 46 35.32 33.00 5.49
C SER A 46 36.43 32.97 4.41
N GLU A 47 37.53 32.23 4.57
CA GLU A 47 38.70 32.28 3.68
C GLU A 47 38.93 31.01 2.83
N ALA A 48 38.06 29.99 2.92
CA ALA A 48 38.22 28.71 2.20
C ALA A 48 36.96 28.27 1.40
N SER A 49 36.27 29.19 0.72
CA SER A 49 35.03 28.87 -0.01
C SER A 49 35.28 28.28 -1.42
N ASP A 50 35.61 26.99 -1.48
CA ASP A 50 35.46 26.18 -2.70
C ASP A 50 34.04 25.58 -2.83
N PHE A 51 33.14 25.92 -1.90
CA PHE A 51 31.76 25.45 -1.88
C PHE A 51 30.85 26.43 -2.62
N ASP A 52 30.24 25.96 -3.71
CA ASP A 52 29.18 26.69 -4.41
C ASP A 52 27.92 26.74 -3.52
N THR A 53 27.21 27.87 -3.55
CA THR A 53 25.90 28.07 -2.93
C THR A 53 24.74 27.62 -3.83
N ASN A 54 25.05 27.15 -5.04
CA ASN A 54 24.05 26.67 -5.99
C ASN A 54 23.43 25.34 -5.53
N LEU A 55 22.14 25.39 -5.16
CA LEU A 55 21.36 24.23 -4.74
C LEU A 55 21.36 23.06 -5.73
N CYS A 56 21.43 23.34 -7.03
CA CYS A 56 21.41 22.30 -8.06
C CYS A 56 22.64 21.40 -8.02
N GLU A 57 23.72 21.84 -7.37
CA GLU A 57 24.91 21.02 -7.15
C GLU A 57 24.78 20.06 -5.98
N TYR A 58 23.71 20.14 -5.19
CA TYR A 58 23.54 19.35 -3.97
C TYR A 58 22.30 18.46 -4.00
N SER A 59 22.36 17.40 -3.20
CA SER A 59 21.26 16.51 -2.89
C SER A 59 21.11 16.46 -1.37
N PHE A 60 19.87 16.58 -0.95
CA PHE A 60 19.49 16.69 0.46
C PHE A 60 18.77 15.43 0.89
N TRP A 61 19.01 15.01 2.11
CA TRP A 61 18.43 13.80 2.68
C TRP A 61 18.06 14.05 4.14
N ILE A 62 16.97 13.46 4.60
CA ILE A 62 16.56 13.50 6.01
C ILE A 62 16.64 12.11 6.62
N HIS A 63 17.11 12.03 7.85
CA HIS A 63 17.25 10.79 8.59
C HIS A 63 16.95 11.01 10.07
N SER A 64 16.47 9.97 10.74
CA SER A 64 16.37 9.91 12.19
C SER A 64 16.53 8.47 12.64
N LYS A 65 16.75 8.25 13.93
CA LYS A 65 16.97 6.90 14.49
C LYS A 65 15.81 5.92 14.23
N SER A 66 14.58 6.42 14.07
CA SER A 66 13.41 5.59 13.78
C SER A 66 13.31 5.20 12.30
N MET A 67 14.17 5.75 11.45
CA MET A 67 14.21 5.47 10.02
C MET A 67 15.25 4.37 9.72
N LYS A 68 14.91 3.48 8.79
CA LYS A 68 15.85 2.44 8.32
C LYS A 68 16.86 2.96 7.29
N ALA A 69 16.58 4.12 6.70
CA ALA A 69 17.36 4.73 5.63
C ALA A 69 17.02 6.22 5.55
N ALA A 70 17.97 7.04 5.10
CA ALA A 70 17.73 8.45 4.83
C ALA A 70 16.81 8.62 3.61
N ILE A 71 15.89 9.58 3.65
CA ILE A 71 14.95 9.88 2.57
C ILE A 71 15.44 11.12 1.82
N GLN A 72 15.48 11.07 0.50
CA GLN A 72 15.88 12.23 -0.31
C GLN A 72 14.82 13.32 -0.26
N LEU A 73 15.24 14.56 -0.04
CA LEU A 73 14.41 15.75 -0.07
C LEU A 73 14.56 16.39 -1.46
N LEU A 74 13.42 16.56 -2.14
CA LEU A 74 13.37 17.08 -3.52
C LEU A 74 12.87 18.52 -3.60
N SER A 75 12.26 19.03 -2.54
CA SER A 75 11.77 20.40 -2.40
C SER A 75 11.76 20.82 -0.95
N ASP A 76 11.55 22.10 -0.70
CA ASP A 76 11.44 22.67 0.64
C ASP A 76 10.25 22.06 1.42
N GLU A 77 9.12 21.83 0.74
CA GLU A 77 7.94 21.24 1.36
C GLU A 77 8.18 19.79 1.83
N ALA A 78 9.09 19.06 1.17
CA ALA A 78 9.41 17.68 1.53
C ALA A 78 10.03 17.57 2.92
N ILE A 79 10.67 18.63 3.43
CA ILE A 79 11.37 18.63 4.72
C ILE A 79 10.38 18.42 5.86
N MET A 80 9.39 19.31 5.97
CA MET A 80 8.40 19.26 7.06
C MET A 80 7.43 18.08 6.90
N VAL A 81 7.12 17.68 5.66
CA VAL A 81 6.27 16.50 5.40
C VAL A 81 6.96 15.23 5.85
N THR A 82 8.23 15.05 5.50
CA THR A 82 8.98 13.84 5.84
C THR A 82 9.30 13.79 7.33
N TRP A 83 9.59 14.95 7.94
CA TRP A 83 9.70 15.08 9.39
C TRP A 83 8.41 14.66 10.11
N GLY A 84 7.25 15.18 9.68
CA GLY A 84 5.97 14.88 10.31
C GLY A 84 5.63 13.39 10.28
N LEU A 85 5.91 12.73 9.14
CA LEU A 85 5.64 11.32 8.91
C LEU A 85 6.56 10.38 9.68
N TYR A 86 7.86 10.69 9.78
CA TYR A 86 8.87 9.73 10.24
C TYR A 86 9.68 10.18 11.46
N CYS A 87 9.89 11.48 11.64
CA CYS A 87 10.87 12.01 12.59
C CYS A 87 10.25 12.75 13.78
N SER A 88 8.95 13.07 13.76
CA SER A 88 8.27 13.92 14.75
C SER A 88 8.32 13.40 16.20
N LYS A 89 8.60 12.10 16.39
CA LYS A 89 8.73 11.45 17.71
C LYS A 89 10.18 11.25 18.16
N ASP A 90 11.14 11.54 17.30
CA ASP A 90 12.56 11.39 17.60
C ASP A 90 13.10 12.65 18.26
N ASP A 91 14.12 12.49 19.09
CA ASP A 91 14.85 13.56 19.76
C ASP A 91 15.86 14.26 18.84
N VAL A 92 16.33 13.53 17.82
CA VAL A 92 17.38 13.96 16.89
C VAL A 92 16.96 13.68 15.45
N VAL A 93 17.18 14.67 14.57
CA VAL A 93 16.94 14.60 13.13
C VAL A 93 18.19 15.10 12.40
N ASP A 94 18.60 14.38 11.37
CA ASP A 94 19.76 14.71 10.55
C ASP A 94 19.30 15.12 9.15
N ILE A 95 19.78 16.26 8.66
CA ILE A 95 19.72 16.69 7.26
C ILE A 95 21.10 16.50 6.66
N ILE A 96 21.26 15.49 5.81
CA ILE A 96 22.50 15.14 5.14
C ILE A 96 22.51 15.80 3.76
N ILE A 97 23.53 16.59 3.50
CA ILE A 97 23.75 17.34 2.27
C ILE A 97 24.99 16.77 1.60
N ARG A 98 24.90 16.46 0.31
CA ARG A 98 26.01 15.95 -0.50
C ARG A 98 25.99 16.57 -1.88
N LYS A 99 27.09 16.53 -2.62
CA LYS A 99 27.05 16.90 -4.03
C LYS A 99 26.08 15.98 -4.79
N ALA A 100 25.37 16.51 -5.78
CA ALA A 100 24.40 15.75 -6.58
C ALA A 100 25.05 14.60 -7.37
N THR A 101 26.36 14.72 -7.64
CA THR A 101 27.19 13.67 -8.24
C THR A 101 27.59 12.58 -7.25
N ASP A 102 27.50 12.84 -5.95
CA ASP A 102 27.91 11.90 -4.91
C ASP A 102 26.83 10.83 -4.67
N PRO A 103 27.23 9.59 -4.34
CA PRO A 103 26.28 8.52 -4.09
C PRO A 103 25.45 8.80 -2.84
N SER A 104 24.22 8.26 -2.84
CA SER A 104 23.28 8.37 -1.72
C SER A 104 23.91 7.94 -0.38
N PRO A 105 23.54 8.59 0.75
CA PRO A 105 23.94 8.18 2.09
C PRO A 105 23.52 6.75 2.45
N ASN A 106 22.57 6.17 1.72
CA ASN A 106 22.11 4.79 1.92
C ASN A 106 22.96 3.73 1.19
N THR A 107 24.05 4.13 0.53
CA THR A 107 24.95 3.19 -0.14
C THR A 107 26.07 2.74 0.79
N THR A 108 26.55 1.51 0.66
CA THR A 108 27.65 0.94 1.48
C THR A 108 29.00 1.66 1.34
N LYS A 109 29.09 2.64 0.42
CA LYS A 109 30.27 3.49 0.18
C LYS A 109 30.19 4.85 0.88
N ALA A 110 29.06 5.17 1.51
CA ALA A 110 28.81 6.42 2.22
C ALA A 110 29.49 6.43 3.60
N ALA A 111 30.14 7.54 3.99
CA ALA A 111 30.76 7.67 5.31
C ALA A 111 29.74 7.61 6.48
N SER A 112 28.49 7.96 6.21
CA SER A 112 27.38 8.01 7.17
C SER A 112 26.66 6.68 7.40
N HIS A 113 26.94 5.62 6.63
CA HIS A 113 26.19 4.37 6.69
C HIS A 113 26.72 3.42 7.79
N GLU A 114 25.84 2.79 8.57
CA GLU A 114 26.21 1.87 9.66
C GLU A 114 27.03 0.65 9.19
N THR A 115 26.93 0.30 7.91
CA THR A 115 27.69 -0.79 7.26
C THR A 115 28.83 -0.32 6.34
N SER A 116 29.22 0.95 6.43
CA SER A 116 30.32 1.49 5.63
C SER A 116 31.64 0.79 5.96
N VAL A 117 32.32 0.28 4.92
CA VAL A 117 33.65 -0.36 5.02
C VAL A 117 34.76 0.65 5.36
N ARG A 118 34.47 1.96 5.35
CA ARG A 118 35.41 2.99 5.82
C ARG A 118 35.47 2.98 7.35
N VAL A 119 36.51 2.34 7.87
CA VAL A 119 36.88 2.31 9.29
C VAL A 119 36.90 3.73 9.86
N LYS A 120 36.01 4.01 10.83
CA LYS A 120 36.05 5.23 11.64
C LYS A 120 37.36 5.26 12.43
N SER A 121 38.23 6.22 12.14
CA SER A 121 39.18 6.71 13.13
C SER A 121 38.60 7.98 13.75
N VAL A 122 38.00 7.86 14.92
CA VAL A 122 37.66 9.01 15.76
C VAL A 122 38.90 9.34 16.58
N ARG A 123 39.51 10.50 16.38
CA ARG A 123 40.50 11.02 17.34
C ARG A 123 39.77 11.69 18.49
N LEU A 124 39.39 10.90 19.49
CA LEU A 124 39.08 11.39 20.83
C LEU A 124 39.80 10.48 21.85
N SER A 125 40.82 11.02 22.50
CA SER A 125 41.27 10.61 23.85
C SER A 125 41.43 9.09 24.14
N GLY A 126 42.05 8.31 23.25
CA GLY A 126 42.83 7.12 23.65
C GLY A 126 42.11 5.87 24.18
N ARG A 127 40.88 5.52 23.75
CA ARG A 127 40.31 4.17 24.04
C ARG A 127 39.65 3.53 22.81
N LYS A 128 39.93 2.24 22.58
CA LYS A 128 39.31 1.36 21.55
C LYS A 128 38.27 0.43 22.19
N LEU A 129 37.15 0.20 21.53
CA LEU A 129 36.15 -0.85 21.83
C LEU A 129 35.63 -1.48 20.51
N PRO A 130 35.01 -2.68 20.55
CA PRO A 130 35.42 -3.79 19.70
C PRO A 130 34.59 -4.01 18.43
N GLU A 131 35.28 -4.71 17.53
CA GLU A 131 34.92 -5.41 16.30
C GLU A 131 33.62 -6.21 16.37
N ILE A 132 32.72 -6.03 15.39
CA ILE A 132 31.59 -6.93 15.12
C ILE A 132 31.46 -7.16 13.59
N THR A 133 31.16 -8.41 13.28
CA THR A 133 31.44 -9.23 12.09
C THR A 133 30.66 -8.88 10.82
N LEU A 134 31.31 -9.06 9.67
CA LEU A 134 30.84 -8.89 8.29
C LEU A 134 29.84 -9.99 7.86
N GLN A 135 28.80 -9.64 7.09
CA GLN A 135 28.09 -10.58 6.20
C GLN A 135 28.75 -10.61 4.81
N PRO A 136 28.80 -11.78 4.13
CA PRO A 136 29.45 -11.93 2.82
C PRO A 136 28.63 -11.33 1.66
N PRO A 137 29.24 -11.16 0.46
CA PRO A 137 28.57 -10.65 -0.74
C PRO A 137 27.42 -11.56 -1.18
N ILE A 138 26.33 -10.96 -1.67
CA ILE A 138 25.14 -11.67 -2.17
C ILE A 138 25.43 -12.18 -3.58
N ASP A 139 25.27 -13.49 -3.79
CA ASP A 139 25.38 -14.15 -5.10
C ASP A 139 24.27 -13.69 -6.06
N MET A 140 24.64 -13.33 -7.28
CA MET A 140 23.70 -13.12 -8.39
C MET A 140 23.25 -14.49 -8.91
N ASN A 141 21.94 -14.71 -9.13
CA ASN A 141 21.50 -15.89 -9.87
C ASN A 141 21.68 -15.62 -11.38
N PRO A 142 22.61 -16.29 -12.08
CA PRO A 142 22.99 -15.98 -13.46
C PRO A 142 22.01 -16.50 -14.52
N MET A 143 20.84 -17.03 -14.13
CA MET A 143 19.92 -17.74 -15.03
C MET A 143 18.51 -17.13 -15.19
N SER A 144 18.30 -15.84 -14.94
CA SER A 144 16.97 -15.25 -15.26
C SER A 144 16.82 -15.02 -16.77
N VAL A 145 15.75 -15.57 -17.34
CA VAL A 145 15.40 -15.50 -18.76
C VAL A 145 14.17 -14.60 -18.91
N ASP A 146 14.18 -13.71 -19.89
CA ASP A 146 13.02 -12.89 -20.23
C ASP A 146 11.93 -13.77 -20.83
N LEU A 147 10.77 -13.83 -20.21
CA LEU A 147 9.64 -14.64 -20.67
C LEU A 147 8.98 -14.08 -21.94
N VAL A 148 9.27 -12.83 -22.31
CA VAL A 148 8.74 -12.19 -23.53
C VAL A 148 9.60 -12.52 -24.75
N THR A 149 10.93 -12.45 -24.62
CA THR A 149 11.88 -12.63 -25.73
C THR A 149 12.53 -14.02 -25.74
N GLY A 150 12.54 -14.72 -24.60
CA GLY A 150 13.27 -15.98 -24.41
C GLY A 150 14.78 -15.78 -24.26
N GLU A 151 15.26 -14.54 -24.15
CA GLU A 151 16.68 -14.22 -24.05
C GLU A 151 17.15 -14.10 -22.60
N PRO A 152 18.44 -14.36 -22.30
CA PRO A 152 19.01 -14.14 -20.97
C PRO A 152 18.90 -12.67 -20.56
N VAL A 153 18.27 -12.38 -19.42
CA VAL A 153 18.03 -10.99 -18.96
C VAL A 153 19.35 -10.25 -18.70
N ASN A 154 20.42 -10.98 -18.36
CA ASN A 154 21.76 -10.45 -18.13
C ASN A 154 22.43 -9.87 -19.40
N GLU A 155 21.94 -10.19 -20.59
CA GLU A 155 22.42 -9.64 -21.87
C GLU A 155 21.71 -8.33 -22.28
N LEU A 156 20.59 -8.00 -21.63
CA LEU A 156 19.89 -6.73 -21.84
C LEU A 156 20.70 -5.54 -21.30
N ALA A 157 20.54 -4.37 -21.92
CA ALA A 157 21.15 -3.14 -21.41
C ALA A 157 20.64 -2.85 -19.99
N GLU A 158 21.48 -2.28 -19.11
CA GLU A 158 21.08 -1.97 -17.73
C GLU A 158 19.83 -1.07 -17.64
N ALA A 159 19.57 -0.27 -18.69
CA ALA A 159 18.39 0.57 -18.79
C ALA A 159 17.08 -0.19 -19.05
N GLU A 160 17.16 -1.46 -19.44
CA GLU A 160 16.02 -2.32 -19.78
C GLU A 160 15.79 -3.40 -18.72
N GLN A 161 16.68 -3.50 -17.73
CA GLN A 161 16.59 -4.44 -16.63
C GLN A 161 15.90 -3.81 -15.41
N ILE A 162 14.97 -4.55 -14.82
CA ILE A 162 14.35 -4.26 -13.53
C ILE A 162 14.80 -5.32 -12.54
N ARG A 163 15.41 -4.89 -11.44
CA ARG A 163 15.92 -5.77 -10.40
C ARG A 163 14.95 -5.79 -9.23
N LEU A 164 14.31 -6.93 -9.00
CA LEU A 164 13.41 -7.14 -7.87
C LEU A 164 14.04 -8.05 -6.82
N ARG A 165 13.88 -7.68 -5.55
CA ARG A 165 14.38 -8.45 -4.41
C ARG A 165 13.26 -9.23 -3.75
N LEU A 166 13.47 -10.53 -3.56
CA LEU A 166 12.62 -11.38 -2.73
C LEU A 166 12.80 -11.10 -1.24
N VAL A 167 11.81 -11.53 -0.45
CA VAL A 167 11.90 -11.48 1.02
C VAL A 167 13.05 -12.33 1.55
N SER A 168 13.45 -13.38 0.82
CA SER A 168 14.66 -14.19 1.09
C SER A 168 15.97 -13.41 0.95
N GLY A 169 15.94 -12.23 0.32
CA GLY A 169 17.12 -11.40 0.05
C GLY A 169 17.71 -11.60 -1.35
N GLU A 170 17.26 -12.61 -2.07
CA GLU A 170 17.69 -12.92 -3.44
C GLU A 170 17.21 -11.87 -4.43
N LEU A 171 18.04 -11.57 -5.43
CA LEU A 171 17.77 -10.56 -6.44
C LEU A 171 17.50 -11.24 -7.79
N TYR A 172 16.39 -10.89 -8.41
CA TYR A 172 15.99 -11.36 -9.72
C TYR A 172 15.91 -10.20 -10.70
N SER A 173 16.35 -10.43 -11.93
CA SER A 173 16.28 -9.45 -12.99
C SER A 173 15.15 -9.81 -13.96
N PHE A 174 14.38 -8.81 -14.34
CA PHE A 174 13.28 -8.90 -15.29
C PHE A 174 13.47 -7.87 -16.39
N SER A 175 12.92 -8.12 -17.57
CA SER A 175 12.80 -7.05 -18.56
C SER A 175 11.78 -6.02 -18.10
N ARG A 176 12.05 -4.76 -18.41
CA ARG A 176 11.14 -3.65 -18.12
C ARG A 176 9.76 -3.89 -18.73
N GLU A 177 9.71 -4.38 -19.96
CA GLU A 177 8.46 -4.60 -20.69
C GLU A 177 7.59 -5.67 -20.01
N TYR A 178 8.21 -6.76 -19.52
CA TYR A 178 7.52 -7.78 -18.76
C TYR A 178 6.84 -7.19 -17.50
N VAL A 179 7.60 -6.43 -16.70
CA VAL A 179 7.08 -5.84 -15.46
C VAL A 179 5.97 -4.82 -15.75
N LEU A 180 6.16 -3.94 -16.74
CA LEU A 180 5.14 -2.97 -17.15
C LEU A 180 3.88 -3.64 -17.69
N GLY A 181 4.04 -4.66 -18.55
CA GLY A 181 2.94 -5.43 -19.09
C GLY A 181 2.12 -6.10 -17.99
N TRP A 182 2.80 -6.72 -17.02
CA TRP A 182 2.16 -7.35 -15.87
C TRP A 182 1.38 -6.36 -15.02
N ILE A 183 2.00 -5.22 -14.68
CA ILE A 183 1.36 -4.17 -13.89
C ILE A 183 0.12 -3.63 -14.60
N ASN A 184 0.21 -3.33 -15.89
CA ASN A 184 -0.91 -2.81 -16.67
C ASN A 184 -2.06 -3.82 -16.78
N ALA A 185 -1.75 -5.11 -16.94
CA ALA A 185 -2.76 -6.17 -16.94
C ALA A 185 -3.49 -6.26 -15.59
N GLU A 186 -2.76 -6.19 -14.49
CA GLU A 186 -3.33 -6.28 -13.14
C GLU A 186 -4.13 -5.04 -12.75
N ILE A 187 -3.69 -3.85 -13.15
CA ILE A 187 -4.48 -2.61 -13.03
C ILE A 187 -5.77 -2.72 -13.85
N SER A 188 -5.71 -3.28 -15.06
CA SER A 188 -6.89 -3.47 -15.92
C SER A 188 -7.90 -4.41 -15.28
N ASN A 189 -7.41 -5.40 -14.52
CA ASN A 189 -8.20 -6.30 -13.68
C ASN A 189 -8.70 -5.69 -12.38
N GLY A 190 -8.40 -4.41 -12.11
CA GLY A 190 -8.88 -3.70 -10.92
C GLY A 190 -8.12 -4.06 -9.64
N LYS A 191 -6.83 -4.44 -9.74
CA LYS A 191 -5.93 -4.50 -8.58
C LYS A 191 -5.30 -3.14 -8.29
N SER A 192 -5.09 -2.84 -7.00
CA SER A 192 -4.33 -1.67 -6.55
C SER A 192 -2.85 -1.91 -6.81
N LEU A 193 -2.08 -0.85 -7.10
CA LEU A 193 -0.65 -0.97 -7.38
C LEU A 193 0.13 -1.69 -6.29
N THR A 194 -0.28 -1.51 -5.03
CA THR A 194 0.36 -2.13 -3.87
C THR A 194 -0.13 -3.54 -3.58
N ASP A 195 -1.13 -4.03 -4.31
CA ASP A 195 -1.72 -5.37 -4.19
C ASP A 195 -1.36 -6.27 -5.39
N ILE A 196 -0.46 -5.80 -6.26
CA ILE A 196 0.02 -6.58 -7.42
C ILE A 196 1.07 -7.57 -6.94
N THR A 197 0.90 -8.83 -7.35
CA THR A 197 1.92 -9.87 -7.18
C THR A 197 2.37 -10.31 -8.57
N LEU A 198 3.67 -10.20 -8.83
CA LEU A 198 4.30 -10.68 -10.04
C LEU A 198 4.71 -12.14 -9.81
N HIS A 199 4.24 -13.01 -10.70
CA HIS A 199 4.54 -14.44 -10.68
C HIS A 199 5.70 -14.71 -11.65
N HIS A 200 6.70 -15.45 -11.20
CA HIS A 200 7.83 -15.89 -12.01
C HIS A 200 8.14 -17.35 -11.72
N THR A 201 8.48 -18.11 -12.75
CA THR A 201 8.93 -19.49 -12.59
C THR A 201 10.42 -19.53 -12.85
N ASP A 202 11.20 -19.95 -11.85
CA ASP A 202 12.65 -20.10 -11.97
C ASP A 202 13.01 -21.27 -12.91
N VAL A 203 14.27 -21.37 -13.32
CA VAL A 203 14.80 -22.47 -14.17
C VAL A 203 14.60 -23.86 -13.57
N ASP A 204 14.51 -23.96 -12.24
CA ASP A 204 14.19 -25.20 -11.51
C ASP A 204 12.69 -25.51 -11.47
N GLY A 205 11.85 -24.72 -12.13
CA GLY A 205 10.39 -24.89 -12.15
C GLY A 205 9.69 -24.42 -10.87
N GLN A 206 10.38 -23.69 -9.98
CA GLN A 206 9.78 -23.15 -8.75
C GLN A 206 9.04 -21.84 -9.01
N GLU A 207 7.84 -21.71 -8.46
CA GLU A 207 7.05 -20.47 -8.53
C GLU A 207 7.49 -19.48 -7.46
N LEU A 208 7.94 -18.32 -7.90
CA LEU A 208 8.36 -17.17 -7.11
C LEU A 208 7.33 -16.05 -7.22
N ASN A 209 6.99 -15.47 -6.08
CA ASN A 209 5.95 -14.45 -5.96
C ASN A 209 6.56 -13.14 -5.45
N PHE A 210 6.52 -12.10 -6.28
CA PHE A 210 7.03 -10.77 -5.97
C PHE A 210 5.87 -9.82 -5.70
N HIS A 211 5.58 -9.57 -4.42
CA HIS A 211 4.54 -8.62 -4.05
C HIS A 211 5.05 -7.18 -4.20
N LEU A 212 4.46 -6.43 -5.13
CA LEU A 212 4.80 -5.05 -5.44
C LEU A 212 4.21 -4.09 -4.41
N SER A 213 4.60 -4.25 -3.15
CA SER A 213 4.22 -3.34 -2.07
C SER A 213 4.70 -1.92 -2.32
N GLU A 214 4.16 -0.94 -1.59
CA GLU A 214 4.65 0.45 -1.60
C GLU A 214 6.16 0.55 -1.40
N SER A 215 6.72 -0.28 -0.52
CA SER A 215 8.17 -0.34 -0.32
C SER A 215 8.89 -0.78 -1.59
N VAL A 216 8.40 -1.78 -2.32
CA VAL A 216 9.02 -2.23 -3.58
C VAL A 216 8.94 -1.14 -4.64
N TRP A 217 7.81 -0.44 -4.76
CA TRP A 217 7.67 0.70 -5.65
C TRP A 217 8.72 1.78 -5.35
N VAL A 218 8.81 2.24 -4.10
CA VAL A 218 9.70 3.33 -3.70
C VAL A 218 11.19 2.93 -3.73
N THR A 219 11.51 1.69 -3.39
CA THR A 219 12.90 1.24 -3.25
C THR A 219 13.49 0.61 -4.51
N GLN A 220 12.67 0.09 -5.42
CA GLN A 220 13.12 -0.70 -6.56
C GLN A 220 12.59 -0.19 -7.91
N LEU A 221 11.30 0.14 -8.04
CA LEU A 221 10.71 0.52 -9.32
C LEU A 221 10.83 2.01 -9.66
N LEU A 222 10.74 2.89 -8.66
CA LEU A 222 10.85 4.35 -8.82
C LEU A 222 12.30 4.84 -8.79
N ARG A 223 13.26 3.94 -9.04
CA ARG A 223 14.69 4.21 -9.05
C ARG A 223 15.32 3.66 -10.32
N GLY A 224 16.50 4.19 -10.66
CA GLY A 224 17.24 3.74 -11.85
C GLY A 224 16.69 4.29 -13.17
N ALA A 225 17.16 3.72 -14.27
CA ALA A 225 16.96 4.22 -15.63
C ALA A 225 15.49 4.16 -16.11
N SER A 226 14.68 3.25 -15.57
CA SER A 226 13.27 3.07 -15.96
C SER A 226 12.29 3.87 -15.10
N ARG A 227 12.80 4.73 -14.21
CA ARG A 227 12.00 5.48 -13.23
C ARG A 227 10.82 6.23 -13.87
N GLU A 228 11.05 6.92 -14.99
CA GLU A 228 10.03 7.80 -15.59
C GLU A 228 8.75 7.04 -15.94
N GLN A 229 8.86 5.83 -16.48
CA GLN A 229 7.71 5.02 -16.86
C GLN A 229 6.90 4.56 -15.64
N PHE A 230 7.59 4.10 -14.60
CA PHE A 230 6.93 3.69 -13.35
C PHE A 230 6.36 4.87 -12.56
N LEU A 231 7.02 6.04 -12.62
CA LEU A 231 6.58 7.24 -11.94
C LEU A 231 5.23 7.74 -12.47
N VAL A 232 5.02 7.71 -13.79
CA VAL A 232 3.73 8.08 -14.39
C VAL A 232 2.59 7.21 -13.86
N ILE A 233 2.81 5.89 -13.79
CA ILE A 233 1.83 4.93 -13.26
C ILE A 233 1.56 5.23 -11.78
N TRP A 234 2.63 5.39 -11.00
CA TRP A 234 2.55 5.65 -9.56
C TRP A 234 1.81 6.95 -9.25
N GLU A 235 2.18 8.06 -9.87
CA GLU A 235 1.54 9.37 -9.66
C GLU A 235 0.07 9.36 -10.07
N THR A 236 -0.26 8.70 -11.18
CA THR A 236 -1.64 8.60 -11.65
C THR A 236 -2.49 7.85 -10.62
N HIS A 237 -1.98 6.74 -10.09
CA HIS A 237 -2.68 5.98 -9.06
C HIS A 237 -2.83 6.77 -7.77
N GLN A 238 -1.77 7.41 -7.30
CA GLN A 238 -1.80 8.24 -6.09
C GLN A 238 -2.80 9.40 -6.20
N LYS A 239 -2.91 10.03 -7.37
CA LYS A 239 -3.94 11.06 -7.64
C LYS A 239 -5.35 10.49 -7.52
N LEU A 240 -5.59 9.30 -8.08
CA LEU A 240 -6.90 8.64 -8.03
C LEU A 240 -7.26 8.18 -6.61
N ASP A 241 -6.30 7.67 -5.85
CA ASP A 241 -6.50 7.28 -4.46
C ASP A 241 -6.82 8.48 -3.57
N ARG A 242 -6.09 9.60 -3.72
CA ARG A 242 -6.40 10.84 -3.00
C ARG A 242 -7.79 11.37 -3.34
N LEU A 243 -8.15 11.39 -4.63
CA LEU A 243 -9.48 11.82 -5.07
C LEU A 243 -10.57 10.91 -4.48
N ARG A 244 -10.34 9.60 -4.43
CA ARG A 244 -11.26 8.65 -3.79
C ARG A 244 -11.41 8.94 -2.31
N GLU A 245 -10.32 9.13 -1.59
CA GLU A 245 -10.34 9.43 -0.15
C GLU A 245 -11.07 10.74 0.15
N GLU A 246 -10.87 11.77 -0.66
CA GLU A 246 -11.58 13.05 -0.55
C GLU A 246 -13.08 12.87 -0.76
N ARG A 247 -13.49 12.20 -1.84
CA ARG A 247 -14.91 11.93 -2.13
C ARG A 247 -15.57 11.06 -1.06
N LEU A 248 -14.86 10.04 -0.59
CA LEU A 248 -15.32 9.19 0.49
C LEU A 248 -15.46 9.98 1.80
N ARG A 249 -14.54 10.91 2.09
CA ARG A 249 -14.63 11.80 3.25
C ARG A 249 -15.88 12.67 3.20
N GLU A 250 -16.25 13.21 2.04
CA GLU A 250 -17.50 13.95 1.88
C GLU A 250 -18.73 13.07 2.10
N LEU A 251 -18.73 11.84 1.56
CA LEU A 251 -19.79 10.86 1.83
C LEU A 251 -19.90 10.51 3.32
N MET A 252 -18.78 10.37 4.02
CA MET A 252 -18.74 10.08 5.46
C MET A 252 -19.30 11.23 6.32
N LYS A 253 -19.38 12.47 5.81
CA LYS A 253 -20.05 13.57 6.50
C LYS A 253 -21.58 13.41 6.50
N LYS A 254 -22.15 12.58 5.62
CA LYS A 254 -23.60 12.35 5.58
C LYS A 254 -24.04 11.58 6.84
N PRO A 255 -25.13 12.00 7.51
CA PRO A 255 -25.57 11.38 8.75
C PRO A 255 -25.79 9.86 8.61
N GLY A 256 -25.12 9.08 9.45
CA GLY A 256 -25.29 7.62 9.49
C GLY A 256 -24.72 6.86 8.28
N PHE A 257 -24.01 7.52 7.37
CA PHE A 257 -23.48 6.87 6.16
C PHE A 257 -22.54 5.72 6.49
N GLN A 258 -21.58 5.92 7.40
CA GLN A 258 -20.62 4.88 7.77
C GLN A 258 -21.31 3.61 8.33
N ASP A 259 -22.28 3.78 9.23
CA ASP A 259 -23.04 2.67 9.79
C ASP A 259 -23.88 1.97 8.71
N THR A 260 -24.47 2.75 7.81
CA THR A 260 -25.25 2.24 6.68
C THR A 260 -24.39 1.40 5.75
N VAL A 261 -23.19 1.85 5.41
CA VAL A 261 -22.22 1.09 4.60
C VAL A 261 -21.81 -0.20 5.30
N LYS A 262 -21.56 -0.17 6.62
CA LYS A 262 -21.25 -1.40 7.38
C LYS A 262 -22.41 -2.40 7.33
N VAL A 263 -23.65 -1.96 7.50
CA VAL A 263 -24.84 -2.82 7.40
C VAL A 263 -25.04 -3.34 5.98
N PHE A 264 -24.74 -2.53 4.97
CA PHE A 264 -24.79 -2.90 3.56
C PHE A 264 -23.77 -4.01 3.23
N ILE A 265 -22.48 -3.80 3.53
CA ILE A 265 -21.43 -4.81 3.32
C ILE A 265 -21.72 -6.10 4.10
N TYR A 266 -22.17 -5.99 5.36
CA TYR A 266 -22.60 -7.15 6.14
C TYR A 266 -23.75 -7.88 5.46
N GLY A 267 -24.69 -7.13 4.89
CA GLY A 267 -25.81 -7.69 4.15
C GLY A 267 -25.37 -8.50 2.95
N LEU A 268 -24.45 -7.96 2.14
CA LEU A 268 -23.91 -8.61 0.95
C LEU A 268 -23.22 -9.94 1.30
N HIS A 269 -22.35 -9.94 2.33
CA HIS A 269 -21.68 -11.16 2.83
C HIS A 269 -22.64 -12.21 3.40
N LYS A 270 -23.79 -11.78 3.92
CA LYS A 270 -24.79 -12.65 4.54
C LYS A 270 -26.02 -12.87 3.66
N PHE A 271 -25.92 -12.55 2.38
CA PHE A 271 -26.96 -12.87 1.42
C PHE A 271 -27.21 -14.40 1.39
N GLY A 272 -28.48 -14.81 1.35
CA GLY A 272 -28.90 -16.22 1.45
C GLY A 272 -28.79 -16.88 2.84
N SER A 273 -27.85 -16.45 3.70
CA SER A 273 -27.67 -17.01 5.06
C SER A 273 -28.38 -16.21 6.16
N ASN A 274 -28.75 -14.95 5.88
CA ASN A 274 -29.46 -14.07 6.80
C ASN A 274 -30.69 -13.48 6.12
N LYS A 275 -31.87 -14.04 6.43
CA LYS A 275 -33.15 -13.65 5.82
C LYS A 275 -33.46 -12.15 5.94
N PRO A 276 -33.25 -11.46 7.09
CA PRO A 276 -33.39 -10.01 7.16
C PRO A 276 -32.49 -9.23 6.20
N SER A 277 -31.26 -9.69 5.97
CA SER A 277 -30.32 -9.01 5.08
C SER A 277 -30.67 -9.23 3.61
N GLN A 278 -31.08 -10.46 3.27
CA GLN A 278 -31.63 -10.79 1.96
C GLN A 278 -32.84 -9.92 1.62
N MET A 279 -33.84 -9.84 2.51
CA MET A 279 -35.04 -9.01 2.28
C MET A 279 -34.72 -7.53 2.05
N ARG A 280 -33.72 -6.96 2.76
CA ARG A 280 -33.32 -5.57 2.52
C ARG A 280 -32.62 -5.36 1.18
N LEU A 281 -31.77 -6.30 0.77
CA LEU A 281 -31.04 -6.23 -0.49
C LEU A 281 -31.98 -6.42 -1.68
N GLU A 282 -32.84 -7.45 -1.65
CA GLU A 282 -33.87 -7.68 -2.68
C GLU A 282 -34.88 -6.53 -2.75
N GLY A 283 -35.20 -5.91 -1.60
CA GLY A 283 -36.10 -4.76 -1.51
C GLY A 283 -35.56 -3.48 -2.14
N THR A 284 -34.27 -3.40 -2.49
CA THR A 284 -33.72 -2.23 -3.19
C THR A 284 -34.19 -2.09 -4.62
N LEU A 285 -34.66 -3.19 -5.24
CA LEU A 285 -35.04 -3.26 -6.66
C LEU A 285 -33.97 -2.73 -7.63
N ASN A 286 -32.71 -2.74 -7.19
CA ASN A 286 -31.55 -2.32 -7.96
C ASN A 286 -30.66 -3.53 -8.22
N GLU A 287 -30.16 -3.68 -9.46
CA GLU A 287 -29.34 -4.82 -9.89
C GLU A 287 -28.03 -4.98 -9.10
N PHE A 288 -27.49 -3.88 -8.55
CA PHE A 288 -26.29 -3.88 -7.71
C PHE A 288 -26.60 -3.72 -6.22
N CYS A 289 -27.87 -3.89 -5.85
CA CYS A 289 -28.39 -3.69 -4.49
C CYS A 289 -28.16 -2.27 -3.93
N LEU A 290 -27.90 -1.29 -4.80
CA LEU A 290 -27.70 0.11 -4.43
C LEU A 290 -29.04 0.85 -4.47
N GLY A 291 -29.56 1.18 -3.30
CA GLY A 291 -30.82 1.90 -3.18
C GLY A 291 -31.41 1.80 -1.77
N ARG A 292 -32.65 2.26 -1.61
CA ARG A 292 -33.34 2.21 -0.33
C ARG A 292 -33.53 0.74 0.12
N PRO A 293 -33.38 0.42 1.41
CA PRO A 293 -33.26 1.34 2.54
C PRO A 293 -31.83 1.81 2.85
N TYR A 294 -30.81 1.39 2.08
CA TYR A 294 -29.42 1.76 2.35
C TYR A 294 -29.13 3.19 1.91
N PHE A 295 -29.32 3.48 0.63
CA PHE A 295 -28.89 4.74 0.04
C PHE A 295 -30.04 5.41 -0.70
N ASP A 296 -30.16 6.72 -0.57
CA ASP A 296 -30.99 7.54 -1.45
C ASP A 296 -30.35 7.68 -2.84
N GLU A 297 -31.13 8.15 -3.82
CA GLU A 297 -30.70 8.21 -5.22
C GLU A 297 -29.48 9.12 -5.45
N ASP A 298 -29.34 10.21 -4.69
CA ASP A 298 -28.22 11.15 -4.83
C ASP A 298 -26.94 10.53 -4.26
N THR A 299 -27.05 9.88 -3.10
CA THR A 299 -25.96 9.11 -2.51
C THR A 299 -25.55 7.93 -3.42
N VAL A 300 -26.48 7.26 -4.10
CA VAL A 300 -26.15 6.22 -5.08
C VAL A 300 -25.32 6.80 -6.24
N LYS A 301 -25.69 7.95 -6.80
CA LYS A 301 -24.90 8.60 -7.87
C LYS A 301 -23.48 8.91 -7.40
N GLU A 302 -23.35 9.49 -6.21
CA GLU A 302 -22.04 9.79 -5.62
C GLU A 302 -21.19 8.52 -5.41
N ILE A 303 -21.80 7.42 -4.97
CA ILE A 303 -21.11 6.12 -4.83
C ILE A 303 -20.65 5.59 -6.19
N LEU A 304 -21.48 5.67 -7.22
CA LEU A 304 -21.14 5.18 -8.57
C LEU A 304 -20.01 6.00 -9.22
N ASP A 305 -19.89 7.28 -8.86
CA ASP A 305 -18.84 8.17 -9.33
C ASP A 305 -17.53 8.08 -8.53
N LEU A 306 -17.49 7.30 -7.44
CA LEU A 306 -16.27 7.10 -6.67
C LEU A 306 -15.17 6.51 -7.56
N PRO A 307 -13.95 7.09 -7.55
CA PRO A 307 -12.81 6.48 -8.20
C PRO A 307 -12.52 5.09 -7.61
N TYR A 308 -12.25 4.15 -8.49
CA TYR A 308 -11.92 2.76 -8.21
C TYR A 308 -10.83 2.34 -9.18
N HIS A 309 -9.58 2.34 -8.70
CA HIS A 309 -8.39 2.12 -9.53
C HIS A 309 -8.36 3.12 -10.70
N SER A 310 -8.30 2.64 -11.94
CA SER A 310 -8.26 3.46 -13.16
C SER A 310 -9.63 3.92 -13.68
N ARG A 311 -10.73 3.60 -12.98
CA ARG A 311 -12.12 3.88 -13.40
C ARG A 311 -13.00 4.27 -12.22
N THR A 312 -14.32 4.29 -12.41
CA THR A 312 -15.27 4.53 -11.32
C THR A 312 -15.94 3.23 -10.89
N VAL A 313 -16.50 3.21 -9.67
CA VAL A 313 -17.31 2.10 -9.15
C VAL A 313 -18.40 1.69 -10.14
N GLY A 314 -19.12 2.66 -10.72
CA GLY A 314 -20.17 2.40 -11.70
C GLY A 314 -19.65 1.69 -12.96
N LYS A 315 -18.48 2.09 -13.47
CA LYS A 315 -17.87 1.43 -14.63
C LYS A 315 -17.42 0.00 -14.30
N GLU A 316 -16.87 -0.23 -13.12
CA GLU A 316 -16.49 -1.58 -12.67
C GLU A 316 -17.71 -2.51 -12.59
N LEU A 317 -18.83 -2.04 -12.04
CA LEU A 317 -20.07 -2.80 -11.95
C LEU A 317 -20.61 -3.21 -13.33
N GLN A 318 -20.50 -2.33 -14.33
CA GLN A 318 -20.88 -2.65 -15.71
C GLN A 318 -19.94 -3.70 -16.34
N ILE A 319 -18.65 -3.70 -16.00
CA ILE A 319 -17.71 -4.73 -16.45
C ILE A 319 -18.06 -6.09 -15.84
N ILE A 320 -18.35 -6.15 -14.54
CA ILE A 320 -18.80 -7.38 -13.87
C ILE A 320 -20.06 -7.91 -14.56
N LYS A 321 -21.01 -7.03 -14.84
CA LYS A 321 -22.25 -7.37 -15.56
C LYS A 321 -21.97 -7.93 -16.95
N ALA A 322 -21.09 -7.30 -17.73
CA ALA A 322 -20.72 -7.77 -19.06
C ALA A 322 -20.04 -9.15 -19.00
N LYS A 323 -19.10 -9.36 -18.06
CA LYS A 323 -18.44 -10.66 -17.86
C LYS A 323 -19.43 -11.77 -17.52
N LYS A 324 -20.41 -11.51 -16.67
CA LYS A 324 -21.46 -12.48 -16.30
C LYS A 324 -22.46 -12.77 -17.42
N ALA A 325 -22.67 -11.81 -18.33
CA ALA A 325 -23.47 -12.05 -19.53
C ALA A 325 -22.77 -13.02 -20.50
N ASP A 326 -21.43 -12.99 -20.56
CA ASP A 326 -20.63 -13.86 -21.43
C ASP A 326 -20.40 -15.26 -20.83
N GLU A 327 -20.47 -15.43 -19.50
CA GLU A 327 -20.32 -16.71 -18.82
C GLU A 327 -21.54 -17.61 -19.01
N ALA A 328 -21.39 -18.72 -19.75
CA ALA A 328 -22.49 -19.62 -20.17
C ALA A 328 -23.18 -20.43 -19.04
N VAL A 329 -22.76 -20.31 -17.78
CA VAL A 329 -23.15 -21.23 -16.70
C VAL A 329 -23.85 -20.53 -15.52
N ASP A 330 -23.61 -19.23 -15.29
CA ASP A 330 -24.28 -18.50 -14.21
C ASP A 330 -24.31 -16.99 -14.51
N HIS A 331 -25.46 -16.51 -15.00
CA HIS A 331 -25.65 -15.11 -15.43
C HIS A 331 -26.00 -14.17 -14.28
N GLU A 332 -26.20 -14.68 -13.07
CA GLU A 332 -26.60 -13.88 -11.92
C GLU A 332 -25.39 -13.34 -11.16
N ILE A 333 -25.42 -12.03 -10.87
CA ILE A 333 -24.40 -11.38 -10.04
C ILE A 333 -24.59 -11.83 -8.58
N CYS A 334 -23.57 -12.46 -8.02
CA CYS A 334 -23.59 -12.94 -6.64
C CYS A 334 -23.25 -11.81 -5.67
N ALA A 335 -24.20 -11.46 -4.80
CA ALA A 335 -24.00 -10.40 -3.80
C ALA A 335 -22.75 -10.61 -2.91
N SER A 336 -22.43 -11.85 -2.54
CA SER A 336 -21.31 -12.14 -1.64
C SER A 336 -19.96 -12.21 -2.33
N HIS A 337 -19.90 -12.69 -3.57
CA HIS A 337 -18.63 -12.93 -4.27
C HIS A 337 -18.27 -11.84 -5.27
N ASP A 338 -19.26 -11.23 -5.92
CA ASP A 338 -19.02 -10.21 -6.94
C ASP A 338 -19.13 -8.79 -6.34
N LEU A 339 -20.19 -8.53 -5.56
CA LEU A 339 -20.46 -7.18 -5.05
C LEU A 339 -19.73 -6.86 -3.74
N ALA A 340 -19.75 -7.76 -2.76
CA ALA A 340 -19.17 -7.48 -1.44
C ALA A 340 -17.68 -7.08 -1.50
N PRO A 341 -16.80 -7.81 -2.22
CA PRO A 341 -15.38 -7.46 -2.27
C PRO A 341 -15.13 -6.11 -2.98
N LEU A 342 -15.93 -5.79 -3.99
CA LEU A 342 -15.85 -4.52 -4.70
C LEU A 342 -16.18 -3.36 -3.75
N PHE A 343 -17.30 -3.44 -3.03
CA PHE A 343 -17.72 -2.38 -2.12
C PHE A 343 -16.83 -2.27 -0.88
N GLU A 344 -16.29 -3.36 -0.36
CA GLU A 344 -15.26 -3.33 0.68
C GLU A 344 -14.06 -2.49 0.25
N LYS A 345 -13.52 -2.76 -0.94
CA LYS A 345 -12.39 -2.02 -1.50
C LYS A 345 -12.76 -0.56 -1.77
N ALA A 346 -13.93 -0.31 -2.39
CA ALA A 346 -14.37 1.04 -2.74
C ALA A 346 -14.53 1.93 -1.49
N PHE A 347 -15.10 1.40 -0.41
CA PHE A 347 -15.31 2.12 0.85
C PHE A 347 -14.12 2.04 1.82
N GLY A 348 -13.06 1.30 1.50
CA GLY A 348 -11.91 1.14 2.39
C GLY A 348 -12.24 0.42 3.70
N LEU A 349 -13.19 -0.52 3.67
CA LEU A 349 -13.63 -1.26 4.85
C LEU A 349 -13.31 -2.74 4.71
N SER A 350 -12.89 -3.37 5.81
CA SER A 350 -12.63 -4.81 5.87
C SER A 350 -13.80 -5.57 6.47
N TRP A 351 -14.25 -6.63 5.79
CA TRP A 351 -15.24 -7.56 6.33
C TRP A 351 -14.85 -8.12 7.71
N GLN A 352 -13.57 -8.38 7.97
CA GLN A 352 -13.13 -8.92 9.26
C GLN A 352 -13.42 -7.94 10.41
N MET A 353 -13.25 -6.64 10.18
CA MET A 353 -13.59 -5.61 11.16
C MET A 353 -15.10 -5.52 11.37
N ILE A 354 -15.89 -5.52 10.30
CA ILE A 354 -17.35 -5.46 10.39
C ILE A 354 -17.91 -6.68 11.12
N LYS A 355 -17.37 -7.86 10.82
CA LYS A 355 -17.77 -9.13 11.46
C LYS A 355 -17.42 -9.14 12.95
N SER A 356 -16.25 -8.64 13.35
CA SER A 356 -15.85 -8.57 14.76
C SER A 356 -16.71 -7.58 15.54
N GLU A 357 -16.97 -6.39 15.00
CA GLU A 357 -17.89 -5.41 15.60
C GLU A 357 -19.31 -5.98 15.77
N ALA A 358 -19.83 -6.67 14.74
CA ALA A 358 -21.14 -7.32 14.82
C ALA A 358 -21.18 -8.45 15.86
N ALA A 359 -20.07 -9.17 16.04
CA ALA A 359 -19.95 -10.19 17.09
C ALA A 359 -19.91 -9.55 18.49
N ILE A 360 -19.17 -8.46 18.66
CA ILE A 360 -19.10 -7.69 19.91
C ILE A 360 -20.48 -7.13 20.26
N ALA A 361 -21.19 -6.54 19.30
CA ALA A 361 -22.55 -6.01 19.51
C ALA A 361 -23.56 -7.11 19.91
N LYS A 362 -23.43 -8.33 19.35
CA LYS A 362 -24.24 -9.48 19.76
C LYS A 362 -23.89 -9.96 21.17
N THR A 363 -22.61 -9.95 21.55
CA THR A 363 -22.15 -10.33 22.88
C THR A 363 -22.56 -9.31 23.93
N ALA A 364 -22.44 -8.01 23.63
CA ALA A 364 -22.89 -6.91 24.49
C ALA A 364 -24.41 -6.92 24.72
N LYS A 365 -25.21 -7.27 23.71
CA LYS A 365 -26.66 -7.51 23.85
C LYS A 365 -27.00 -8.73 24.72
N LYS A 366 -26.07 -9.68 24.87
CA LYS A 366 -26.23 -10.84 25.76
C LYS A 366 -25.78 -10.57 27.21
N THR A 367 -24.98 -9.54 27.47
CA THR A 367 -24.30 -9.33 28.78
C THR A 367 -24.69 -8.09 29.60
N LYS A 368 -25.77 -7.34 29.29
CA LYS A 368 -26.32 -6.28 30.17
C LYS A 368 -27.87 -6.32 30.17
N LEU A 369 -28.52 -6.83 31.23
CA LEU A 369 -29.15 -6.14 32.41
C LEU A 369 -30.59 -5.61 32.16
N PRO A 370 -31.45 -5.53 33.22
CA PRO A 370 -32.89 -5.87 33.20
C PRO A 370 -33.83 -4.85 32.52
N PRO A 371 -35.07 -5.26 32.15
CA PRO A 371 -35.96 -4.46 31.32
C PRO A 371 -36.60 -3.34 32.14
N THR A 372 -36.29 -2.10 31.78
CA THR A 372 -37.20 -0.98 32.05
C THR A 372 -37.79 -0.52 30.72
N GLN A 373 -39.08 -0.26 30.80
CA GLN A 373 -40.08 -0.16 29.76
C GLN A 373 -39.72 0.80 28.62
N ILE A 374 -40.13 0.45 27.40
CA ILE A 374 -41.09 1.22 26.58
C ILE A 374 -41.71 0.22 25.58
N GLU A 375 -43.00 -0.02 25.79
CA GLU A 375 -43.91 -0.70 24.87
C GLU A 375 -44.30 0.21 23.69
N ASN A 376 -44.86 -0.44 22.67
CA ASN A 376 -45.79 0.05 21.65
C ASN A 376 -45.21 0.60 20.33
N ALA A 377 -45.13 -0.28 19.32
CA ALA A 377 -46.18 -0.37 18.29
C ALA A 377 -45.90 -1.50 17.27
N ARG A 378 -46.92 -2.32 17.00
CA ARG A 378 -47.11 -3.25 15.86
C ARG A 378 -48.59 -3.09 15.46
N PRO A 379 -49.06 -3.66 14.33
CA PRO A 379 -48.52 -3.75 12.97
C PRO A 379 -49.60 -3.42 11.91
N GLY A 380 -49.27 -3.38 10.61
CA GLY A 380 -50.29 -3.32 9.56
C GLY A 380 -49.82 -3.71 8.15
N VAL A 381 -50.26 -4.89 7.70
CA VAL A 381 -50.68 -5.34 6.33
C VAL A 381 -49.91 -4.77 5.12
N GLY A 382 -49.28 -5.51 4.20
CA GLY A 382 -49.43 -6.88 3.71
C GLY A 382 -49.55 -6.83 2.17
N PHE A 383 -48.64 -7.43 1.40
CA PHE A 383 -48.88 -7.90 0.02
C PHE A 383 -47.74 -8.87 -0.38
N ALA A 384 -48.12 -10.02 -0.94
CA ALA A 384 -47.24 -11.11 -1.31
C ALA A 384 -46.85 -11.03 -2.79
N ALA A 385 -45.57 -11.27 -3.08
CA ALA A 385 -45.11 -11.73 -4.40
C ALA A 385 -44.03 -12.78 -4.20
N THR A 386 -44.20 -13.91 -4.89
CA THR A 386 -43.44 -15.16 -4.72
C THR A 386 -42.19 -15.14 -5.60
N VAL A 387 -41.01 -15.28 -5.00
CA VAL A 387 -39.78 -15.71 -5.69
C VAL A 387 -39.36 -17.05 -5.07
N LYS A 388 -39.33 -18.10 -5.89
CA LYS A 388 -38.98 -19.47 -5.47
C LYS A 388 -37.47 -19.61 -5.39
N GLY A 389 -36.94 -19.80 -4.18
CA GLY A 389 -35.57 -20.26 -3.97
C GLY A 389 -35.47 -21.78 -4.10
N THR A 390 -34.54 -22.24 -4.95
CA THR A 390 -34.23 -23.65 -5.17
C THR A 390 -33.37 -24.17 -4.01
N LEU A 391 -33.94 -25.04 -3.17
CA LEU A 391 -33.25 -25.75 -2.10
C LEU A 391 -32.65 -27.06 -2.66
N SER A 392 -31.34 -27.11 -2.86
CA SER A 392 -30.61 -28.36 -3.02
C SER A 392 -30.36 -28.98 -1.64
N LYS A 393 -31.14 -30.00 -1.29
CA LYS A 393 -30.84 -30.93 -0.19
C LYS A 393 -30.08 -32.12 -0.76
N VAL A 394 -28.80 -32.28 -0.40
CA VAL A 394 -28.15 -33.60 -0.46
C VAL A 394 -27.84 -34.04 0.96
N GLY A 395 -28.77 -34.82 1.51
CA GLY A 395 -28.53 -35.63 2.70
C GLY A 395 -27.93 -36.97 2.28
N LYS A 396 -26.71 -37.28 2.76
CA LYS A 396 -26.21 -38.66 2.79
C LYS A 396 -26.20 -39.13 4.25
N ARG A 397 -27.27 -39.83 4.65
CA ARG A 397 -27.24 -40.80 5.74
C ARG A 397 -26.96 -42.17 5.10
N ARG A 398 -25.85 -42.81 5.45
CA ARG A 398 -25.62 -44.24 5.22
C ARG A 398 -25.64 -44.93 6.58
N ALA A 399 -26.65 -45.76 6.81
CA ALA A 399 -26.63 -46.79 7.84
C ALA A 399 -26.23 -48.11 7.17
N ARG A 400 -25.36 -48.86 7.87
CA ARG A 400 -25.08 -50.31 7.69
C ARG A 400 -26.40 -51.11 7.76
N ALA A 401 -26.54 -52.32 7.23
CA ALA A 401 -25.68 -53.50 7.35
C ALA A 401 -26.11 -54.59 6.33
N PRO A 402 -25.75 -55.87 6.47
CA PRO A 402 -24.83 -56.60 5.58
C PRO A 402 -25.55 -57.70 4.78
N LEU A 403 -24.82 -58.43 3.94
CA LEU A 403 -24.84 -59.91 3.89
C LEU A 403 -23.79 -60.42 2.91
N ASP A 404 -23.21 -61.53 3.34
CA ASP A 404 -22.15 -62.30 2.73
C ASP A 404 -22.58 -63.02 1.44
N ASN A 405 -21.52 -63.51 0.78
CA ASN A 405 -21.39 -64.85 0.21
C ASN A 405 -21.49 -65.06 -1.31
N ASP A 406 -20.41 -65.73 -1.73
CA ASP A 406 -20.27 -66.76 -2.76
C ASP A 406 -20.20 -66.36 -4.23
N GLY A 407 -19.01 -66.60 -4.79
CA GLY A 407 -18.90 -67.57 -5.87
C GLY A 407 -18.25 -67.09 -7.18
N LEU A 408 -17.08 -67.68 -7.42
CA LEU A 408 -16.32 -67.83 -8.68
C LEU A 408 -15.47 -66.65 -9.18
#